data_AF-A0A2P6WBT8-F1
#
_entry.id   AF-A0A2P6WBT8-F1
#
_cell.length_a   1.000
_cell.length_b   1.000
_cell.length_c   1.000
_cell.angle_alpha   90.00
_cell.angle_beta   90.00
_cell.angle_gamma   90.00
#
_symmetry.space_group_name_H-M   'P 1'
#
loop_
_entity.id
_entity.type
_entity.pdbx_description
1 polymer ?
#
loop_
_entity_poly.entity_id
_entity_poly.type
_entity_poly.pdbx_seq_one_letter_code
_entity_poly.pdbx_strand_id
1 'polypeptide(L)'
;MWRGYVASSFDLAGTLRTGFNGSLSRKLLAVVDEINEGGRNAKWENSEKLKSLVTEEHRPINPKYGHQHMEYNVCRWLIFSNRTSALPLEESDRRFDVVRSDAAPMSSDYYKKLYAALDSPEFINAVAQFLRARDISCFNAGARAVMNDAKRELIAASRSEADETLMQLVESCPADIISNPMLGALLAGQQGGVLTPAHFHALERAGIRSHEGRIKIEGVATRVRILRNYERWKNANAEQIRNELAKLPPMPFVNPQRWLDSLSSA
;
A
#
# COMPACT_ATOMS: atom_id res chain seq x y z
N MET A 1 -30.94 -7.06 -12.46
CA MET A 1 -31.00 -5.62 -12.15
C MET A 1 -29.84 -4.81 -12.78
N TRP A 2 -28.69 -5.38 -13.18
CA TRP A 2 -27.53 -4.61 -13.70
C TRP A 2 -26.87 -5.24 -14.96
N ARG A 3 -27.64 -5.91 -15.83
CA ARG A 3 -27.07 -6.57 -17.02
C ARG A 3 -26.34 -5.54 -17.90
N GLY A 4 -25.07 -5.80 -18.20
CA GLY A 4 -24.20 -4.93 -19.01
C GLY A 4 -23.48 -3.81 -18.26
N TYR A 5 -23.89 -3.51 -17.02
CA TYR A 5 -23.30 -2.44 -16.18
C TYR A 5 -22.32 -2.96 -15.12
N VAL A 6 -22.17 -4.28 -15.00
CA VAL A 6 -21.20 -4.91 -14.11
C VAL A 6 -20.05 -5.51 -14.94
N ALA A 7 -18.82 -5.17 -14.57
CA ALA A 7 -17.62 -5.86 -15.02
C ALA A 7 -17.35 -6.99 -14.01
N SER A 8 -17.96 -8.15 -14.24
CA SER A 8 -17.71 -9.37 -13.45
C SER A 8 -16.33 -9.92 -13.77
N SER A 9 -15.59 -10.36 -12.75
CA SER A 9 -14.27 -10.98 -12.91
C SER A 9 -13.27 -10.08 -13.65
N PHE A 10 -13.23 -8.80 -13.27
CA PHE A 10 -12.34 -7.80 -13.86
C PHE A 10 -10.86 -8.10 -13.59
N ASP A 11 -10.06 -8.18 -14.65
CA ASP A 11 -8.60 -8.41 -14.57
C ASP A 11 -7.85 -7.13 -14.16
N LEU A 12 -7.88 -6.83 -12.86
CA LEU A 12 -7.19 -5.67 -12.32
C LEU A 12 -5.68 -5.73 -12.54
N ALA A 13 -5.06 -6.88 -12.28
CA ALA A 13 -3.61 -7.02 -12.39
C ALA A 13 -3.12 -6.84 -13.84
N GLY A 14 -3.84 -7.40 -14.82
CA GLY A 14 -3.56 -7.18 -16.24
C GLY A 14 -3.74 -5.73 -16.66
N THR A 15 -4.79 -5.06 -16.18
CA THR A 15 -5.01 -3.62 -16.45
C THR A 15 -3.88 -2.77 -15.87
N LEU A 16 -3.42 -3.01 -14.63
CA LEU A 16 -2.33 -2.24 -14.02
C LEU A 16 -1.00 -2.37 -14.78
N ARG A 17 -0.76 -3.55 -15.40
CA ARG A 17 0.43 -3.80 -16.23
C ARG A 17 0.33 -3.22 -17.64
N THR A 18 -0.81 -3.38 -18.30
CA THR A 18 -0.96 -3.09 -19.73
C THR A 18 -1.58 -1.72 -20.03
N GLY A 19 -2.27 -1.12 -19.06
CA GLY A 19 -3.01 0.13 -19.22
C GLY A 19 -4.32 -0.01 -20.01
N PHE A 20 -4.69 -1.21 -20.47
CA PHE A 20 -5.97 -1.43 -21.15
C PHE A 20 -7.09 -1.63 -20.12
N ASN A 21 -8.12 -0.80 -20.19
CA ASN A 21 -9.24 -0.79 -19.25
C ASN A 21 -10.60 -0.68 -19.96
N GLY A 22 -10.67 -1.00 -21.25
CA GLY A 22 -11.90 -0.92 -22.07
C GLY A 22 -13.11 -1.66 -21.48
N SER A 23 -12.89 -2.73 -20.71
CA SER A 23 -13.96 -3.47 -20.03
C SER A 23 -14.67 -2.65 -18.93
N LEU A 24 -14.06 -1.58 -18.42
CA LEU A 24 -14.68 -0.63 -17.48
C LEU A 24 -15.60 0.38 -18.15
N SER A 25 -15.58 0.47 -19.49
CA SER A 25 -16.45 1.41 -20.21
C SER A 25 -17.91 1.20 -19.83
N ARG A 26 -18.55 2.30 -19.44
CA ARG A 26 -19.97 2.37 -19.03
C ARG A 26 -20.34 1.40 -17.89
N LYS A 27 -19.39 1.02 -17.03
CA LYS A 27 -19.64 0.18 -15.86
C LYS A 27 -19.93 1.00 -14.62
N LEU A 28 -20.86 0.47 -13.82
CA LEU A 28 -21.26 0.98 -12.50
C LEU A 28 -20.61 0.17 -11.37
N LEU A 29 -20.32 -1.11 -11.61
CA LEU A 29 -19.66 -2.00 -10.64
C LEU A 29 -18.59 -2.84 -11.32
N ALA A 30 -17.40 -2.90 -10.74
CA ALA A 30 -16.34 -3.84 -11.10
C ALA A 30 -16.13 -4.82 -9.96
N VAL A 31 -16.15 -6.11 -10.27
CA VAL A 31 -15.91 -7.19 -9.32
C VAL A 31 -14.59 -7.86 -9.67
N VAL A 32 -13.68 -7.97 -8.71
CA VAL A 32 -12.37 -8.61 -8.88
C VAL A 32 -12.35 -9.85 -8.00
N ASP A 33 -12.21 -11.04 -8.59
CA ASP A 33 -12.38 -12.31 -7.87
C ASP A 33 -11.13 -12.76 -7.12
N GLU A 34 -9.94 -12.48 -7.64
CA GLU A 34 -8.68 -12.78 -6.97
C GLU A 34 -7.60 -11.81 -7.43
N ILE A 35 -6.92 -11.16 -6.48
CA ILE A 35 -5.72 -10.37 -6.78
C ILE A 35 -4.49 -11.18 -6.41
N ASN A 36 -3.76 -11.59 -7.44
CA ASN A 36 -2.49 -12.27 -7.31
C ASN A 36 -1.38 -11.31 -7.76
N GLU A 37 -1.12 -10.25 -6.97
CA GLU A 37 0.04 -9.37 -7.20
C GLU A 37 1.32 -10.06 -6.68
N GLY A 38 1.74 -11.10 -7.39
CA GLY A 38 2.97 -11.86 -7.14
C GLY A 38 4.25 -11.17 -7.66
N GLY A 39 4.34 -9.84 -7.59
CA GLY A 39 5.51 -9.07 -8.04
C GLY A 39 6.02 -8.13 -6.96
N ARG A 40 7.07 -8.54 -6.22
CA ARG A 40 7.64 -7.75 -5.11
C ARG A 40 8.14 -6.35 -5.52
N ASN A 41 8.44 -6.13 -6.80
CA ASN A 41 9.18 -4.94 -7.25
C ASN A 41 8.30 -3.78 -7.77
N ALA A 42 6.98 -3.95 -7.92
CA ALA A 42 6.10 -2.92 -8.51
C ALA A 42 4.90 -2.52 -7.63
N LYS A 43 4.87 -2.92 -6.34
CA LYS A 43 3.74 -2.67 -5.43
C LYS A 43 3.33 -1.19 -5.35
N TRP A 44 4.29 -0.27 -5.36
CA TRP A 44 4.00 1.17 -5.25
C TRP A 44 3.37 1.74 -6.51
N GLU A 45 3.93 1.48 -7.69
CA GLU A 45 3.36 1.95 -8.97
C GLU A 45 1.94 1.40 -9.16
N ASN A 46 1.71 0.15 -8.77
CA ASN A 46 0.39 -0.46 -8.79
C ASN A 46 -0.57 0.23 -7.81
N SER A 47 -0.12 0.61 -6.61
CA SER A 47 -0.93 1.36 -5.64
C SER A 47 -1.37 2.71 -6.19
N GLU A 48 -0.47 3.49 -6.78
CA GLU A 48 -0.81 4.79 -7.37
C GLU A 48 -1.78 4.67 -8.54
N LYS A 49 -1.54 3.71 -9.45
CA LYS A 49 -2.45 3.42 -10.56
C LYS A 49 -3.83 2.99 -10.06
N LEU A 50 -3.90 2.15 -9.03
CA LEU A 50 -5.16 1.72 -8.42
C LEU A 50 -5.90 2.90 -7.77
N LYS A 51 -5.18 3.78 -7.04
CA LYS A 51 -5.76 4.98 -6.43
C LYS A 51 -6.38 5.89 -7.50
N SER A 52 -5.66 6.15 -8.59
CA SER A 52 -6.14 6.92 -9.74
C SER A 52 -7.41 6.28 -10.35
N LEU A 53 -7.35 4.98 -10.63
CA LEU A 53 -8.46 4.23 -11.23
C LEU A 53 -9.76 4.28 -10.42
N VAL A 54 -9.65 4.30 -9.09
CA VAL A 54 -10.82 4.31 -8.19
C VAL A 54 -11.33 5.72 -7.91
N THR A 55 -10.47 6.74 -7.89
CA THR A 55 -10.84 8.08 -7.37
C THR A 55 -11.01 9.17 -8.40
N GLU A 56 -10.45 9.04 -9.61
CA GLU A 56 -10.59 10.07 -10.63
C GLU A 56 -12.05 10.26 -11.03
N GLU A 57 -12.52 11.52 -11.07
CA GLU A 57 -13.88 11.85 -11.50
C GLU A 57 -14.10 11.53 -12.98
N HIS A 58 -13.08 11.73 -13.80
CA HIS A 58 -13.08 11.42 -15.22
C HIS A 58 -11.95 10.44 -15.49
N ARG A 59 -12.29 9.28 -16.05
CA ARG A 59 -11.30 8.22 -16.34
C ARG A 59 -11.02 8.14 -17.84
N PRO A 60 -9.76 7.98 -18.26
CA PRO A 60 -9.45 7.59 -19.62
C PRO A 60 -9.82 6.13 -19.84
N ILE A 61 -10.64 5.86 -20.85
CA ILE A 61 -10.92 4.52 -21.35
C ILE A 61 -10.00 4.24 -22.54
N ASN A 62 -9.12 3.25 -22.38
CA ASN A 62 -8.18 2.77 -23.36
C ASN A 62 -8.55 1.33 -23.78
N PRO A 63 -9.40 1.18 -24.82
CA PRO A 63 -9.77 -0.13 -25.35
C PRO A 63 -8.65 -0.70 -26.23
N LYS A 64 -8.46 -2.02 -26.19
CA LYS A 64 -7.54 -2.70 -27.10
C LYS A 64 -8.05 -2.54 -28.54
N TYR A 65 -7.22 -2.02 -29.43
CA TYR A 65 -7.55 -1.76 -30.85
C TYR A 65 -8.65 -0.71 -31.09
N GLY A 66 -8.91 0.20 -30.15
CA GLY A 66 -9.88 1.28 -30.32
C GLY A 66 -9.35 2.65 -29.92
N HIS A 67 -10.19 3.67 -30.08
CA HIS A 67 -9.84 5.04 -29.71
C HIS A 67 -10.00 5.27 -28.21
N GLN A 68 -8.99 5.92 -27.62
CA GLN A 68 -9.08 6.41 -26.26
C GLN A 68 -10.11 7.53 -26.17
N HIS A 69 -10.92 7.51 -25.11
CA HIS A 69 -11.91 8.53 -24.81
C HIS A 69 -12.04 8.72 -23.31
N MET A 70 -12.63 9.83 -22.88
CA MET A 70 -12.88 10.11 -21.46
C MET A 70 -14.31 9.74 -21.09
N GLU A 71 -14.49 9.13 -19.92
CA GLU A 71 -15.81 8.86 -19.33
C GLU A 71 -15.89 9.40 -17.90
N TYR A 72 -17.09 9.79 -17.47
CA TYR A 72 -17.35 10.06 -16.06
C TYR A 72 -17.29 8.77 -15.24
N ASN A 73 -16.53 8.79 -14.14
CA ASN A 73 -16.26 7.62 -13.34
C ASN A 73 -17.32 7.40 -12.26
N VAL A 74 -18.38 6.68 -12.63
CA VAL A 74 -19.41 6.20 -11.70
C VAL A 74 -19.15 4.79 -11.18
N CYS A 75 -18.03 4.16 -11.55
CA CYS A 75 -17.77 2.76 -11.20
C CYS A 75 -17.46 2.62 -9.71
N ARG A 76 -17.99 1.56 -9.08
CA ARG A 76 -17.67 1.12 -7.72
C ARG A 76 -16.98 -0.24 -7.77
N TRP A 77 -16.22 -0.55 -6.74
CA TRP A 77 -15.34 -1.71 -6.73
C TRP A 77 -15.72 -2.67 -5.62
N LEU A 78 -15.80 -3.95 -5.95
CA LEU A 78 -15.89 -5.04 -5.00
C LEU A 78 -14.73 -5.99 -5.28
N ILE A 79 -13.84 -6.13 -4.31
CA ILE A 79 -12.59 -6.86 -4.49
C ILE A 79 -12.56 -8.02 -3.51
N PHE A 80 -12.39 -9.22 -4.02
CA PHE A 80 -12.23 -10.44 -3.26
C PHE A 80 -10.76 -10.89 -3.31
N SER A 81 -10.30 -11.43 -2.18
CA SER A 81 -8.99 -12.05 -2.09
C SER A 81 -8.93 -13.04 -0.94
N ASN A 82 -8.19 -14.12 -1.16
CA ASN A 82 -7.86 -15.11 -0.13
C ASN A 82 -6.52 -14.80 0.56
N ARG A 83 -5.78 -13.77 0.13
CA ARG A 83 -4.47 -13.39 0.69
C ARG A 83 -4.53 -12.02 1.34
N THR A 84 -3.88 -11.90 2.49
CA THR A 84 -3.72 -10.65 3.24
C THR A 84 -2.73 -9.68 2.59
N SER A 85 -2.04 -10.05 1.51
CA SER A 85 -1.08 -9.20 0.78
C SER A 85 -1.60 -8.73 -0.59
N ALA A 86 -2.91 -8.81 -0.82
CA ALA A 86 -3.46 -8.79 -2.17
C ALA A 86 -3.67 -7.38 -2.74
N LEU A 87 -3.74 -6.35 -1.91
CA LEU A 87 -3.87 -4.97 -2.35
C LEU A 87 -2.78 -4.12 -1.71
N PRO A 88 -1.96 -3.39 -2.48
CA PRO A 88 -0.93 -2.52 -1.93
C PRO A 88 -1.58 -1.28 -1.32
N LEU A 89 -2.05 -1.40 -0.07
CA LEU A 89 -2.63 -0.30 0.70
C LEU A 89 -1.58 0.35 1.60
N GLU A 90 -1.69 1.67 1.74
CA GLU A 90 -0.86 2.46 2.64
C GLU A 90 -1.63 2.86 3.91
N GLU A 91 -0.92 3.22 4.98
CA GLU A 91 -1.49 3.64 6.26
C GLU A 91 -2.48 4.82 6.13
N SER A 92 -2.17 5.73 5.20
CA SER A 92 -2.99 6.91 4.94
C SER A 92 -4.17 6.64 4.00
N ASP A 93 -4.38 5.40 3.54
CA ASP A 93 -5.46 5.09 2.60
C ASP A 93 -6.84 5.31 3.24
N ARG A 94 -7.66 6.07 2.52
CA ARG A 94 -9.02 6.44 2.90
C ARG A 94 -10.10 5.85 2.01
N ARG A 95 -9.73 5.02 1.02
CA ARG A 95 -10.57 4.64 -0.13
C ARG A 95 -11.17 3.25 0.00
N PHE A 96 -10.46 2.33 0.65
CA PHE A 96 -10.87 0.93 0.75
C PHE A 96 -11.29 0.56 2.17
N ASP A 97 -12.56 0.16 2.31
CA ASP A 97 -13.02 -0.59 3.47
C ASP A 97 -12.66 -2.07 3.29
N VAL A 98 -12.11 -2.67 4.35
CA VAL A 98 -11.64 -4.05 4.35
C VAL A 98 -12.54 -4.86 5.27
N VAL A 99 -13.15 -5.91 4.75
CA VAL A 99 -13.95 -6.85 5.54
C VAL A 99 -13.31 -8.22 5.43
N ARG A 100 -12.98 -8.82 6.57
CA ARG A 100 -12.51 -10.20 6.66
C ARG A 100 -13.61 -11.07 7.23
N SER A 101 -13.79 -12.25 6.65
CA SER A 101 -14.60 -13.33 7.22
C SER A 101 -13.69 -14.52 7.46
N ASP A 102 -13.56 -14.91 8.72
CA ASP A 102 -12.82 -16.11 9.16
C ASP A 102 -13.76 -17.31 9.33
N ALA A 103 -14.97 -17.24 8.75
CA ALA A 103 -15.96 -18.30 8.83
C ALA A 103 -15.48 -19.57 8.14
N ALA A 104 -15.62 -20.71 8.83
CA ALA A 104 -15.33 -22.01 8.26
C ALA A 104 -16.30 -22.31 7.09
N PRO A 105 -15.87 -23.10 6.08
CA PRO A 105 -16.77 -23.57 5.04
C PRO A 105 -17.99 -24.28 5.63
N MET A 106 -19.15 -23.98 5.09
CA MET A 106 -20.40 -24.62 5.50
C MET A 106 -20.53 -26.02 4.86
N SER A 107 -21.56 -26.78 5.26
CA SER A 107 -21.79 -28.10 4.69
C SER A 107 -22.12 -28.02 3.19
N SER A 108 -21.86 -29.09 2.45
CA SER A 108 -22.22 -29.20 1.03
C SER A 108 -23.71 -28.90 0.79
N ASP A 109 -24.59 -29.36 1.68
CA ASP A 109 -26.03 -29.15 1.56
C ASP A 109 -26.45 -27.69 1.75
N TYR A 110 -25.74 -26.93 2.59
CA TYR A 110 -25.93 -25.49 2.69
C TYR A 110 -25.63 -24.83 1.34
N TYR A 111 -24.49 -25.14 0.72
CA TYR A 111 -24.11 -24.56 -0.57
C TYR A 111 -25.05 -24.98 -1.70
N LYS A 112 -25.51 -26.24 -1.74
CA LYS A 112 -26.53 -26.67 -2.71
C LYS A 112 -27.80 -25.83 -2.61
N LYS A 113 -28.29 -25.59 -1.39
CA LYS A 113 -29.46 -24.73 -1.15
C LYS A 113 -29.19 -23.28 -1.57
N LEU A 114 -28.01 -22.76 -1.24
CA LEU A 114 -27.62 -21.40 -1.61
C LEU A 114 -27.57 -21.21 -3.13
N TYR A 115 -26.88 -22.09 -3.86
CA TYR A 115 -26.80 -22.03 -5.32
C TYR A 115 -28.16 -22.21 -5.98
N ALA A 116 -28.99 -23.13 -5.48
CA ALA A 116 -30.37 -23.26 -5.97
C ALA A 116 -31.20 -21.98 -5.74
N ALA A 117 -30.99 -21.28 -4.62
CA ALA A 117 -31.64 -20.00 -4.36
C ALA A 117 -31.15 -18.89 -5.29
N LEU A 118 -29.88 -18.90 -5.70
CA LEU A 118 -29.35 -17.90 -6.66
C LEU A 118 -30.03 -17.99 -8.04
N ASP A 119 -30.57 -19.14 -8.40
CA ASP A 119 -31.33 -19.35 -9.64
C ASP A 119 -32.86 -19.09 -9.47
N SER A 120 -33.35 -18.90 -8.24
CA SER A 120 -34.77 -18.64 -7.97
C SER A 120 -35.13 -17.18 -8.28
N PRO A 121 -36.10 -16.92 -9.18
CA PRO A 121 -36.60 -15.58 -9.45
C PRO A 121 -37.17 -14.90 -8.20
N GLU A 122 -37.83 -15.65 -7.32
CA GLU A 122 -38.41 -15.15 -6.08
C GLU A 122 -37.32 -14.64 -5.13
N PHE A 123 -36.25 -15.42 -4.95
CA PHE A 123 -35.12 -15.02 -4.13
C PHE A 123 -34.41 -13.78 -4.70
N ILE A 124 -34.14 -13.76 -6.00
CA ILE A 124 -33.53 -12.61 -6.68
C ILE A 124 -34.40 -11.35 -6.49
N ASN A 125 -35.71 -11.48 -6.65
CA ASN A 125 -36.66 -10.38 -6.45
C ASN A 125 -36.68 -9.91 -4.98
N ALA A 126 -36.63 -10.84 -4.02
CA ALA A 126 -36.59 -10.50 -2.60
C ALA A 126 -35.32 -9.70 -2.25
N VAL A 127 -34.15 -10.13 -2.74
CA VAL A 127 -32.88 -9.40 -2.57
C VAL A 127 -32.96 -8.01 -3.20
N ALA A 128 -33.49 -7.93 -4.43
CA ALA A 128 -33.70 -6.65 -5.12
C ALA A 128 -34.60 -5.69 -4.34
N GLN A 129 -35.72 -6.19 -3.78
CA GLN A 129 -36.62 -5.40 -2.93
C GLN A 129 -35.89 -4.95 -1.65
N PHE A 130 -35.21 -5.86 -0.97
CA PHE A 130 -34.45 -5.55 0.24
C PHE A 130 -33.42 -4.43 0.02
N LEU A 131 -32.65 -4.51 -1.06
CA LEU A 131 -31.66 -3.48 -1.41
C LEU A 131 -32.33 -2.15 -1.79
N ARG A 132 -33.47 -2.19 -2.50
CA ARG A 132 -34.23 -0.99 -2.89
C ARG A 132 -34.87 -0.29 -1.69
N ALA A 133 -35.32 -1.05 -0.70
CA ALA A 133 -35.98 -0.54 0.50
C ALA A 133 -34.98 -0.13 1.60
N ARG A 134 -33.68 -0.38 1.41
CA ARG A 134 -32.66 -0.02 2.38
C ARG A 134 -32.57 1.49 2.51
N ASP A 135 -32.86 2.01 3.71
CA ASP A 135 -32.61 3.40 4.03
C ASP A 135 -31.09 3.65 4.10
N ILE A 136 -30.63 4.58 3.27
CA ILE A 136 -29.24 5.03 3.17
C ILE A 136 -29.13 6.54 3.42
N SER A 137 -30.16 7.17 4.01
CA SER A 137 -30.17 8.61 4.31
C SER A 137 -28.98 9.05 5.17
N CYS A 138 -28.50 8.19 6.06
CA CYS A 138 -27.30 8.42 6.88
C CYS A 138 -25.99 7.93 6.25
N PHE A 139 -26.01 7.41 5.02
CA PHE A 139 -24.80 6.92 4.36
C PHE A 139 -23.95 8.07 3.82
N ASN A 140 -22.74 8.19 4.33
CA ASN A 140 -21.76 9.17 3.84
C ASN A 140 -20.80 8.51 2.84
N ALA A 141 -21.08 8.66 1.56
CA ALA A 141 -20.24 8.14 0.48
C ALA A 141 -18.81 8.75 0.44
N GLY A 142 -18.62 9.92 1.07
CA GLY A 142 -17.31 10.57 1.18
C GLY A 142 -16.58 10.28 2.49
N ALA A 143 -17.14 9.42 3.35
CA ALA A 143 -16.50 9.04 4.60
C ALA A 143 -15.14 8.37 4.36
N ARG A 144 -14.23 8.56 5.31
CA ARG A 144 -12.96 7.84 5.32
C ARG A 144 -13.23 6.37 5.64
N ALA A 145 -12.66 5.48 4.84
CA ALA A 145 -12.70 4.05 5.12
C ALA A 145 -12.21 3.73 6.53
N VAL A 146 -12.89 2.81 7.20
CA VAL A 146 -12.68 2.49 8.62
C VAL A 146 -11.34 1.78 8.79
N MET A 147 -10.54 2.22 9.78
CA MET A 147 -9.32 1.53 10.17
C MET A 147 -9.64 0.40 11.17
N ASN A 148 -9.88 -0.80 10.65
CA ASN A 148 -10.13 -2.00 11.45
C ASN A 148 -8.92 -2.96 11.41
N ASP A 149 -9.00 -4.05 12.17
CA ASP A 149 -7.91 -5.03 12.31
C ASP A 149 -7.52 -5.65 10.98
N ALA A 150 -8.51 -6.04 10.17
CA ALA A 150 -8.29 -6.61 8.84
C ALA A 150 -7.55 -5.62 7.91
N LYS A 151 -7.89 -4.33 7.96
CA LYS A 151 -7.20 -3.29 7.20
C LYS A 151 -5.77 -3.08 7.68
N ARG A 152 -5.54 -3.07 9.00
CA ARG A 152 -4.20 -2.94 9.60
C ARG A 152 -3.30 -4.11 9.19
N GLU A 153 -3.81 -5.33 9.21
CA GLU A 153 -3.08 -6.52 8.76
C GLU A 153 -2.76 -6.48 7.26
N LEU A 154 -3.70 -6.04 6.41
CA LEU A 154 -3.49 -5.87 4.98
C LEU A 154 -2.41 -4.82 4.67
N ILE A 155 -2.42 -3.68 5.39
CA ILE A 155 -1.39 -2.64 5.27
C ILE A 155 -0.04 -3.19 5.72
N ALA A 156 0.01 -3.92 6.85
CA ALA A 156 1.24 -4.53 7.34
C ALA A 156 1.84 -5.53 6.33
N ALA A 157 1.02 -6.42 5.76
CA ALA A 157 1.45 -7.38 4.75
C ALA A 157 1.83 -6.73 3.39
N SER A 158 1.40 -5.49 3.17
CA SER A 158 1.72 -4.73 1.96
C SER A 158 3.10 -4.06 2.02
N ARG A 159 3.71 -3.97 3.21
CA ARG A 159 5.03 -3.35 3.42
C ARG A 159 6.10 -4.01 2.54
N SER A 160 7.05 -3.20 2.10
CA SER A 160 8.25 -3.66 1.41
C SER A 160 9.34 -3.99 2.43
N GLU A 161 10.34 -4.77 2.01
CA GLU A 161 11.55 -5.03 2.82
C GLU A 161 12.20 -3.73 3.30
N ALA A 162 12.28 -2.72 2.43
CA ALA A 162 12.76 -1.40 2.80
C ALA A 162 11.91 -0.74 3.90
N ASP A 163 10.58 -0.89 3.87
CA ASP A 163 9.73 -0.35 4.95
C ASP A 163 9.99 -1.06 6.27
N GLU A 164 10.17 -2.39 6.26
CA GLU A 164 10.47 -3.18 7.45
C GLU A 164 11.84 -2.80 8.05
N THR A 165 12.88 -2.71 7.22
CA THR A 165 14.22 -2.26 7.64
C THR A 165 14.16 -0.86 8.25
N LEU A 166 13.41 0.07 7.65
CA LEU A 166 13.29 1.43 8.18
C LEU A 166 12.51 1.49 9.49
N MET A 167 11.46 0.69 9.64
CA MET A 167 10.70 0.61 10.90
C MET A 167 11.59 0.08 12.02
N GLN A 168 12.28 -1.04 11.79
CA GLN A 168 13.23 -1.61 12.76
C GLN A 168 14.33 -0.60 13.10
N LEU A 169 14.84 0.13 12.10
CA LEU A 169 15.83 1.19 12.31
C LEU A 169 15.28 2.33 13.18
N VAL A 170 14.11 2.87 12.87
CA VAL A 170 13.53 3.97 13.66
C VAL A 170 13.26 3.54 15.11
N GLU A 171 12.85 2.29 15.32
CA GLU A 171 12.57 1.73 16.64
C GLU A 171 13.84 1.44 17.44
N SER A 172 14.81 0.76 16.84
CA SER A 172 15.98 0.18 17.56
C SER A 172 17.21 1.08 17.55
N CYS A 173 17.29 2.08 16.66
CA CYS A 173 18.47 2.92 16.53
C CYS A 173 18.67 3.79 17.80
N PRO A 174 19.85 3.77 18.44
CA PRO A 174 20.11 4.59 19.62
C PRO A 174 20.29 6.08 19.30
N ALA A 175 20.58 6.41 18.04
CA ALA A 175 20.71 7.78 17.56
C ALA A 175 19.46 8.24 16.79
N ASP A 176 19.14 9.52 16.88
CA ASP A 176 18.06 10.13 16.09
C ASP A 176 18.45 10.47 14.65
N ILE A 177 19.73 10.32 14.30
CA ILE A 177 20.29 10.67 12.99
C ILE A 177 21.10 9.49 12.47
N ILE A 178 21.06 9.26 11.17
CA ILE A 178 21.91 8.29 10.47
C ILE A 178 22.61 8.92 9.26
N SER A 179 23.81 8.45 8.93
CA SER A 179 24.51 8.90 7.73
C SER A 179 23.90 8.27 6.47
N ASN A 180 23.90 9.03 5.37
CA ASN A 180 23.35 8.53 4.10
C ASN A 180 24.08 7.28 3.56
N PRO A 181 25.41 7.14 3.67
CA PRO A 181 26.10 5.91 3.29
C PRO A 181 25.65 4.70 4.12
N MET A 182 25.46 4.87 5.43
CA MET A 182 25.03 3.76 6.30
C MET A 182 23.58 3.35 6.00
N LEU A 183 22.70 4.33 5.80
CA LEU A 183 21.32 4.09 5.37
C LEU A 183 21.25 3.44 3.98
N GLY A 184 22.11 3.87 3.05
CA GLY A 184 22.24 3.27 1.73
C GLY A 184 22.69 1.81 1.78
N ALA A 185 23.66 1.49 2.65
CA ALA A 185 24.11 0.13 2.86
C ALA A 185 22.99 -0.78 3.44
N LEU A 186 22.21 -0.26 4.39
CA LEU A 186 21.05 -0.97 4.96
C LEU A 186 20.02 -1.30 3.88
N LEU A 187 19.56 -0.29 3.16
CA LEU A 187 18.47 -0.48 2.19
C LEU A 187 18.89 -1.23 0.92
N ALA A 188 20.17 -1.16 0.53
CA ALA A 188 20.69 -1.95 -0.57
C ALA A 188 21.13 -3.37 -0.16
N GLY A 189 21.11 -3.69 1.15
CA GLY A 189 21.53 -4.98 1.69
C GLY A 189 23.02 -5.29 1.56
N GLN A 190 23.84 -4.33 1.14
CA GLN A 190 25.26 -4.54 0.83
C GLN A 190 26.10 -3.30 1.16
N GLN A 191 27.39 -3.50 1.40
CA GLN A 191 28.32 -2.40 1.66
C GLN A 191 28.49 -1.51 0.44
N GLY A 192 28.68 -0.21 0.68
CA GLY A 192 28.75 0.79 -0.40
C GLY A 192 27.42 0.99 -1.13
N GLY A 193 26.35 0.35 -0.67
CA GLY A 193 25.01 0.55 -1.16
C GLY A 193 24.60 2.01 -1.13
N VAL A 194 23.93 2.45 -2.20
CA VAL A 194 23.45 3.82 -2.34
C VAL A 194 21.93 3.85 -2.32
N LEU A 195 21.36 4.96 -1.86
CA LEU A 195 19.93 5.17 -1.98
C LEU A 195 19.51 5.30 -3.44
N THR A 196 18.49 4.53 -3.82
CA THR A 196 17.85 4.60 -5.14
C THR A 196 16.56 5.43 -5.06
N PRO A 197 15.99 5.86 -6.19
CA PRO A 197 14.69 6.53 -6.20
C PRO A 197 13.57 5.75 -5.48
N ALA A 198 13.57 4.42 -5.58
CA ALA A 198 12.59 3.55 -4.92
C ALA A 198 12.62 3.66 -3.39
N HIS A 199 13.80 3.93 -2.80
CA HIS A 199 13.95 4.06 -1.35
C HIS A 199 13.32 5.37 -0.80
N PHE A 200 13.21 6.43 -1.60
CA PHE A 200 12.74 7.72 -1.09
C PHE A 200 11.28 7.68 -0.64
N HIS A 201 10.43 6.89 -1.28
CA HIS A 201 9.05 6.70 -0.84
C HIS A 201 8.96 5.97 0.50
N ALA A 202 9.80 4.95 0.72
CA ALA A 202 9.87 4.26 2.00
C ALA A 202 10.35 5.21 3.12
N LEU A 203 11.35 6.05 2.83
CA LEU A 203 11.84 7.07 3.76
C LEU A 203 10.75 8.08 4.14
N GLU A 204 9.97 8.54 3.16
CA GLU A 204 8.87 9.47 3.40
C GLU A 204 7.77 8.84 4.28
N ARG A 205 7.39 7.59 3.99
CA ARG A 205 6.42 6.83 4.82
C ARG A 205 6.92 6.62 6.25
N ALA A 206 8.21 6.39 6.43
CA ALA A 206 8.84 6.26 7.74
C ALA A 206 9.04 7.62 8.45
N GLY A 207 8.69 8.74 7.82
CA GLY A 207 8.87 10.08 8.38
C GLY A 207 10.33 10.57 8.40
N ILE A 208 11.23 9.89 7.69
CA ILE A 208 12.67 10.16 7.69
C ILE A 208 12.99 11.30 6.74
N ARG A 209 13.58 12.39 7.27
CA ARG A 209 13.84 13.63 6.51
C ARG A 209 15.33 13.88 6.33
N SER A 210 15.69 14.71 5.35
CA SER A 210 17.07 15.18 5.22
C SER A 210 17.36 16.31 6.21
N HIS A 211 18.57 16.32 6.75
CA HIS A 211 19.14 17.52 7.36
C HIS A 211 19.55 18.52 6.27
N GLU A 212 19.51 19.82 6.59
CA GLU A 212 19.91 20.89 5.68
C GLU A 212 21.44 20.96 5.52
N GLY A 213 21.92 20.60 4.33
CA GLY A 213 23.33 20.66 3.98
C GLY A 213 24.07 19.33 4.15
N ARG A 214 25.41 19.41 4.20
CA ARG A 214 26.31 18.26 4.39
C ARG A 214 27.19 18.52 5.59
N ILE A 215 27.45 17.47 6.36
CA ILE A 215 28.28 17.53 7.57
C ILE A 215 29.58 16.77 7.28
N LYS A 216 30.72 17.36 7.66
CA LYS A 216 32.01 16.66 7.59
C LYS A 216 32.08 15.60 8.68
N ILE A 217 32.12 14.33 8.26
CA ILE A 217 32.32 13.14 9.08
C ILE A 217 33.62 12.50 8.60
N GLU A 218 34.60 12.34 9.50
CA GLU A 218 35.92 11.77 9.16
C GLU A 218 36.58 12.43 7.93
N GLY A 219 36.43 13.74 7.79
CA GLY A 219 36.97 14.52 6.67
C GLY A 219 36.11 14.53 5.40
N VAL A 220 35.10 13.67 5.30
CA VAL A 220 34.21 13.56 4.12
C VAL A 220 32.90 14.31 4.35
N ALA A 221 32.52 15.17 3.40
CA ALA A 221 31.25 15.90 3.45
C ALA A 221 30.07 14.97 3.12
N THR A 222 29.34 14.56 4.16
CA THR A 222 28.32 13.51 4.11
C THR A 222 26.94 14.09 4.39
N ARG A 223 25.94 13.67 3.61
CA ARG A 223 24.54 13.98 3.91
C ARG A 223 24.05 13.08 5.05
N VAL A 224 23.24 13.61 5.95
CA VAL A 224 22.63 12.85 7.04
C VAL A 224 21.10 12.91 6.96
N ARG A 225 20.45 11.89 7.52
CA ARG A 225 19.01 11.75 7.58
C ARG A 225 18.56 11.70 9.04
N ILE A 226 17.45 12.36 9.32
CA ILE A 226 16.86 12.46 10.65
C ILE A 226 15.79 11.38 10.75
N LEU A 227 16.00 10.44 11.66
CA LEU A 227 15.10 9.32 11.94
C LEU A 227 13.93 9.74 12.84
N ARG A 228 14.22 10.56 13.86
CA ARG A 228 13.27 11.00 14.89
C ARG A 228 13.54 12.43 15.32
N ASN A 229 12.61 13.05 16.05
CA ASN A 229 12.78 14.39 16.64
C ASN A 229 13.17 15.48 15.62
N TYR A 230 12.49 15.51 14.47
CA TYR A 230 12.83 16.39 13.35
C TYR A 230 13.06 17.86 13.73
N GLU A 231 12.16 18.44 14.54
CA GLU A 231 12.25 19.84 14.96
C GLU A 231 13.52 20.17 15.75
N ARG A 232 14.06 19.21 16.51
CA ARG A 232 15.32 19.36 17.24
C ARG A 232 16.51 19.34 16.29
N TRP A 233 16.48 18.44 15.31
CA TRP A 233 17.67 18.14 14.50
C TRP A 233 17.76 18.92 13.20
N LYS A 234 16.66 19.49 12.68
CA LYS A 234 16.64 20.22 11.41
C LYS A 234 17.70 21.33 11.31
N ASN A 235 17.92 22.04 12.42
CA ASN A 235 18.83 23.18 12.52
C ASN A 235 20.05 22.87 13.42
N ALA A 236 20.27 21.60 13.76
CA ALA A 236 21.40 21.22 14.60
C ALA A 236 22.72 21.51 13.88
N ASN A 237 23.72 21.96 14.64
CA ASN A 237 25.04 22.25 14.11
C ASN A 237 25.86 20.97 13.89
N ALA A 238 27.00 21.10 13.20
CA ALA A 238 27.85 19.96 12.85
C ALA A 238 28.38 19.17 14.06
N GLU A 239 28.62 19.84 15.19
CA GLU A 239 29.10 19.19 16.42
C GLU A 239 28.00 18.36 17.08
N GLN A 240 26.80 18.91 17.21
CA GLN A 240 25.63 18.21 17.73
C GLN A 240 25.32 16.95 16.90
N ILE A 241 25.40 17.06 15.58
CA ILE A 241 25.18 15.93 14.68
C ILE A 241 26.26 14.85 14.85
N ARG A 242 27.53 15.24 14.98
CA ARG A 242 28.62 14.28 15.22
C ARG A 242 28.47 13.56 16.56
N ASN A 243 28.11 14.29 17.62
CA ASN A 243 27.90 13.70 18.94
C ASN A 243 26.73 12.71 18.94
N GLU A 244 25.67 13.00 18.18
CA GLU A 244 24.54 12.08 18.01
C GLU A 244 24.93 10.83 17.23
N LEU A 245 25.65 11.00 16.11
CA LEU A 245 26.15 9.88 15.30
C LEU A 245 27.15 8.99 16.07
N ALA A 246 27.90 9.56 17.01
CA ALA A 246 28.86 8.81 17.84
C ALA A 246 28.18 7.79 18.77
N LYS A 247 26.86 7.89 18.99
CA LYS A 247 26.09 6.86 19.71
C LYS A 247 25.94 5.57 18.92
N LEU A 248 26.16 5.61 17.60
CA LEU A 248 26.01 4.45 16.74
C LEU A 248 27.26 3.58 16.80
N PRO A 249 27.13 2.27 17.04
CA PRO A 249 28.25 1.38 16.90
C PRO A 249 28.71 1.37 15.44
N PRO A 250 30.02 1.24 15.18
CA PRO A 250 30.52 1.13 13.82
C PRO A 250 29.88 -0.08 13.14
N MET A 251 29.42 0.06 11.90
CA MET A 251 28.80 -1.04 11.16
C MET A 251 29.87 -2.11 10.85
N PRO A 252 29.86 -3.28 11.51
CA PRO A 252 30.90 -4.29 11.34
C PRO A 252 30.75 -4.90 9.96
N PHE A 253 31.86 -4.87 9.23
CA PHE A 253 31.92 -5.04 7.80
C PHE A 253 31.64 -6.49 7.34
N VAL A 254 30.37 -6.94 7.26
CA VAL A 254 29.97 -8.08 6.38
C VAL A 254 28.49 -8.00 5.96
N ASN A 255 27.57 -7.63 6.85
CA ASN A 255 26.13 -7.65 6.56
C ASN A 255 25.40 -6.50 7.30
N PRO A 256 24.88 -5.49 6.58
CA PRO A 256 24.15 -4.38 7.18
C PRO A 256 22.92 -4.78 8.01
N GLN A 257 22.22 -5.86 7.62
CA GLN A 257 21.05 -6.34 8.37
C GLN A 257 21.45 -6.90 9.74
N ARG A 258 22.55 -7.66 9.82
CA ARG A 258 23.08 -8.15 11.11
C ARG A 258 23.44 -7.02 12.08
N TRP A 259 23.93 -5.90 11.55
CA TRP A 259 24.19 -4.73 12.36
C TRP A 259 22.88 -4.16 12.92
N LEU A 260 21.84 -4.05 12.10
CA LEU A 260 20.54 -3.57 12.54
C LEU A 260 19.92 -4.49 13.61
N ASP A 261 20.03 -5.81 13.42
CA ASP A 261 19.56 -6.81 14.39
C ASP A 261 20.33 -6.75 15.72
N SER A 262 21.58 -6.30 15.69
CA SER A 262 22.37 -6.10 16.93
C SER A 262 21.89 -4.92 17.77
N LEU A 263 21.22 -3.93 17.15
CA LEU A 263 20.70 -2.76 17.85
C LEU A 263 19.41 -3.06 18.63
N SER A 264 18.60 -4.01 18.18
CA SER A 264 17.36 -4.39 18.87
C SER A 264 17.58 -5.29 20.09
N SER A 265 18.79 -5.85 20.23
CA SER A 265 19.17 -6.76 21.32
C SER A 265 19.90 -6.06 22.48
N ALA A 266 20.04 -4.74 22.43
CA ALA A 266 20.78 -3.90 23.39
C ALA A 266 19.82 -2.94 24.12
#